data_AF-A0A146F4G6-F1
#
_entry.id   AF-A0A146F4G6-F1
#
_cell.length_a   1.000
_cell.length_b   1.000
_cell.length_c   1.000
_cell.angle_alpha   90.00
_cell.angle_beta   90.00
_cell.angle_gamma   90.00
#
_symmetry.space_group_name_H-M   'P 1'
#
loop_
_entity.id
_entity.type
_entity.pdbx_description
1 polymer ?
#
loop_
_entity_poly.entity_id
_entity_poly.type
_entity_poly.pdbx_seq_one_letter_code
_entity_poly.pdbx_strand_id
1 'polypeptide(L)'
;MAHGWTTPSAPSSTALLAVTSVFTVTSLSAVALRFYARRLARLDLLADDWLALAALICTLVYNRTSRDIIANYTHPTAQTEVAARKYQLALQIIEVIALGLTKLSFFTLWKRVFSTHPVHRLCTFLIGAVTLWMVAFILATILHVTAISITRTYFTIVVSYNSNEEEDRLSFMHEFTLLALWAVIEVNVGILATCVTVVTRGVREVYAAHAGKCRSLTRNAAQAMRRHQPNYNDAPEISWFVVSVG
;
A
#
# COMPACT_ATOMS: atom_id res chain seq x y z
N MET A 1 0.30 -39.43 20.00
CA MET A 1 0.84 -38.25 20.69
C MET A 1 0.17 -37.03 20.09
N ALA A 2 -0.88 -36.51 20.73
CA ALA A 2 -1.56 -35.30 20.28
C ALA A 2 -0.69 -34.11 20.69
N HIS A 3 -0.17 -33.35 19.72
CA HIS A 3 0.47 -32.08 19.99
C HIS A 3 -0.61 -31.15 20.56
N GLY A 4 -0.51 -30.83 21.85
CA GLY A 4 -1.36 -29.85 22.51
C GLY A 4 -1.04 -28.48 21.96
N TRP A 5 -1.73 -28.08 20.90
CA TRP A 5 -1.74 -26.69 20.45
C TRP A 5 -2.50 -25.90 21.51
N THR A 6 -1.77 -25.31 22.45
CA THR A 6 -2.31 -24.26 23.31
C THR A 6 -2.79 -23.14 22.39
N THR A 7 -4.09 -22.88 22.38
CA THR A 7 -4.66 -21.75 21.65
C THR A 7 -3.95 -20.49 22.10
N PRO A 8 -3.47 -19.64 21.17
CA PRO A 8 -2.77 -18.42 21.54
C PRO A 8 -3.70 -17.56 22.41
N SER A 9 -3.25 -17.23 23.61
CA SER A 9 -3.95 -16.30 24.51
C SER A 9 -4.16 -14.97 23.80
N ALA A 10 -5.33 -14.35 24.01
CA ALA A 10 -5.71 -13.10 23.38
C ALA A 10 -4.58 -12.05 23.48
N PRO A 11 -4.25 -11.35 22.38
CA PRO A 11 -3.18 -10.37 22.37
C PRO A 11 -3.48 -9.24 23.36
N SER A 12 -2.50 -8.91 24.21
CA SER A 12 -2.60 -7.79 25.13
C SER A 12 -2.84 -6.47 24.36
N SER A 13 -3.69 -5.59 24.91
CA SER A 13 -4.02 -4.30 24.28
C SER A 13 -2.77 -3.46 23.99
N THR A 14 -1.73 -3.57 24.82
CA THR A 14 -0.42 -2.93 24.63
C THR A 14 0.32 -3.44 23.40
N ALA A 15 0.29 -4.75 23.13
CA ALA A 15 0.90 -5.33 21.93
C ALA A 15 0.20 -4.84 20.65
N LEU A 16 -1.15 -4.78 20.66
CA LEU A 16 -1.93 -4.24 19.54
C LEU A 16 -1.59 -2.76 19.26
N LEU A 17 -1.46 -1.96 20.31
CA LEU A 17 -1.06 -0.56 20.20
C LEU A 17 0.36 -0.41 19.66
N ALA A 18 1.31 -1.25 20.09
CA ALA A 18 2.68 -1.22 19.58
C ALA A 18 2.73 -1.56 18.08
N VAL A 19 2.06 -2.65 17.68
CA VAL A 19 2.02 -3.13 16.29
C VAL A 19 1.41 -2.09 15.35
N THR A 20 0.25 -1.52 15.71
CA THR A 20 -0.40 -0.49 14.89
C THR A 20 0.48 0.76 14.71
N SER A 21 1.27 1.16 15.71
CA SER A 21 2.17 2.33 15.56
C SER A 21 3.27 2.07 14.56
N VAL A 22 3.93 0.91 14.64
CA VAL A 22 5.01 0.55 13.73
C VAL A 22 4.50 0.52 12.30
N PHE A 23 3.33 -0.09 12.08
CA PHE A 23 2.68 -0.13 10.78
C PHE A 23 2.31 1.27 10.27
N THR A 24 1.79 2.14 11.13
CA THR A 24 1.43 3.51 10.76
C THR A 24 2.65 4.31 10.28
N VAL A 25 3.77 4.25 11.03
CA VAL A 25 5.02 4.93 10.65
C VAL A 25 5.57 4.36 9.33
N THR A 26 5.51 3.04 9.19
CA THR A 26 5.96 2.35 7.98
C THR A 26 5.15 2.79 6.76
N SER A 27 3.83 2.82 6.85
CA SER A 27 2.96 3.30 5.77
C SER A 27 3.19 4.78 5.43
N LEU A 28 3.35 5.64 6.43
CA LEU A 28 3.65 7.06 6.21
C LEU A 28 4.96 7.24 5.44
N SER A 29 6.01 6.53 5.87
CA SER A 29 7.32 6.56 5.22
C SER A 29 7.26 6.03 3.79
N ALA A 30 6.50 4.96 3.54
CA ALA A 30 6.34 4.37 2.23
C ALA A 30 5.65 5.34 1.25
N VAL A 31 4.56 5.99 1.67
CA VAL A 31 3.87 6.98 0.85
C VAL A 31 4.74 8.23 0.60
N ALA A 32 5.45 8.72 1.63
CA ALA A 32 6.39 9.82 1.46
C ALA A 32 7.49 9.46 0.45
N LEU A 33 8.04 8.25 0.52
CA LEU A 33 9.03 7.73 -0.41
C LEU A 33 8.46 7.62 -1.83
N ARG A 34 7.19 7.24 -1.99
CA ARG A 34 6.49 7.20 -3.28
C ARG A 34 6.44 8.59 -3.93
N PHE A 35 6.02 9.61 -3.18
CA PHE A 35 6.00 11.00 -3.67
C PHE A 35 7.41 11.50 -3.99
N TYR A 36 8.39 11.19 -3.14
CA TYR A 36 9.78 11.56 -3.35
C TYR A 36 10.36 10.91 -4.62
N ALA A 37 10.14 9.61 -4.83
CA ALA A 37 10.60 8.89 -6.00
C ALA A 37 9.98 9.43 -7.31
N ARG A 38 8.70 9.81 -7.29
CA ARG A 38 8.05 10.43 -8.45
C ARG A 38 8.58 11.82 -8.74
N ARG A 39 8.83 12.61 -7.68
CA ARG A 39 9.44 13.94 -7.81
C ARG A 39 10.84 13.84 -8.42
N LEU A 40 11.62 12.81 -8.06
CA LEU A 40 12.93 12.55 -8.63
C LEU A 40 12.88 12.10 -10.10
N ALA A 41 11.88 11.27 -10.45
CA ALA A 41 11.66 10.79 -11.81
C ALA A 41 10.98 11.83 -12.74
N ARG A 42 10.60 13.02 -12.22
CA ARG A 42 9.87 14.08 -12.96
C ARG A 42 8.61 13.58 -13.67
N LEU A 43 7.90 12.64 -13.04
CA LEU A 43 6.65 12.09 -13.56
C LEU A 43 5.49 13.00 -13.14
N ASP A 44 4.55 13.25 -14.04
CA ASP A 44 3.34 14.01 -13.73
C ASP A 44 2.54 13.36 -12.59
N LEU A 45 1.99 14.20 -11.71
CA LEU A 45 1.10 13.79 -10.63
C LEU A 45 -0.20 13.25 -11.24
N LEU A 46 -0.39 11.94 -11.17
CA LEU A 46 -1.58 11.27 -11.69
C LEU A 46 -2.59 10.95 -10.58
N ALA A 47 -3.84 10.74 -10.98
CA ALA A 47 -4.96 10.36 -10.10
C ALA A 47 -4.66 9.18 -9.15
N ASP A 48 -3.75 8.29 -9.55
CA ASP A 48 -3.25 7.18 -8.75
C ASP A 48 -2.57 7.63 -7.42
N ASP A 49 -1.84 8.73 -7.42
CA ASP A 49 -1.19 9.24 -6.21
C ASP A 49 -2.18 9.84 -5.22
N TRP A 50 -3.27 10.43 -5.74
CA TRP A 50 -4.37 10.94 -4.93
C TRP A 50 -5.15 9.82 -4.26
N LEU A 51 -5.35 8.68 -4.93
CA LEU A 51 -5.98 7.50 -4.34
C LEU A 51 -5.11 6.89 -3.23
N ALA A 52 -3.80 6.81 -3.42
CA ALA A 52 -2.87 6.35 -2.40
C ALA A 52 -2.84 7.29 -1.19
N LEU A 53 -2.88 8.60 -1.41
CA LEU A 53 -2.95 9.60 -0.34
C LEU A 53 -4.27 9.51 0.43
N ALA A 54 -5.40 9.35 -0.28
CA ALA A 54 -6.70 9.15 0.35
C ALA A 54 -6.73 7.88 1.21
N ALA A 55 -6.18 6.76 0.71
CA ALA A 55 -6.06 5.52 1.47
C ALA A 55 -5.23 5.70 2.76
N LEU A 56 -4.12 6.46 2.67
CA LEU A 56 -3.28 6.79 3.82
C LEU A 56 -4.07 7.60 4.87
N ILE A 57 -4.80 8.63 4.44
CA ILE A 57 -5.61 9.46 5.35
C ILE A 57 -6.66 8.61 6.05
N CYS A 58 -7.40 7.76 5.33
CA CYS A 58 -8.36 6.84 5.93
C CYS A 58 -7.70 5.90 6.96
N THR A 59 -6.51 5.39 6.64
CA THR A 59 -5.74 4.51 7.54
C THR A 59 -5.28 5.24 8.80
N LEU A 60 -4.87 6.51 8.69
CA LEU A 60 -4.49 7.33 9.84
C LEU A 60 -5.69 7.61 10.75
N VAL A 61 -6.84 7.95 10.16
CA VAL A 61 -8.09 8.15 10.90
C VAL A 61 -8.49 6.88 11.65
N TYR A 62 -8.43 5.74 10.97
CA TYR A 62 -8.71 4.43 11.57
C TYR A 62 -7.79 4.14 12.76
N ASN A 63 -6.47 4.24 12.57
CA ASN A 63 -5.49 3.98 13.64
C ASN A 63 -5.59 4.95 14.81
N ARG A 64 -5.95 6.21 14.57
CA ARG A 64 -6.15 7.20 15.65
C ARG A 64 -7.40 6.85 16.46
N THR A 65 -8.48 6.54 15.76
CA THR A 65 -9.79 6.27 16.37
C THR A 65 -9.79 4.94 17.13
N SER A 66 -9.14 3.90 16.60
CA SER A 66 -9.02 2.61 17.29
C SER A 66 -8.25 2.71 18.60
N ARG A 67 -7.19 3.51 18.65
CA ARG A 67 -6.43 3.80 19.88
C ARG A 67 -7.30 4.48 20.94
N ASP A 68 -8.06 5.48 20.52
CA ASP A 68 -8.94 6.24 21.42
C ASP A 68 -10.04 5.34 22.00
N ILE A 69 -10.57 4.42 21.20
CA ILE A 69 -11.57 3.46 21.67
C ILE A 69 -10.97 2.48 22.68
N ILE A 70 -9.78 1.93 22.41
CA ILE A 70 -9.13 0.97 23.33
C ILE A 70 -8.82 1.65 24.68
N ALA A 71 -8.39 2.92 24.65
CA ALA A 71 -8.07 3.68 25.86
C ALA A 71 -9.30 4.08 26.67
N ASN A 72 -10.41 4.44 26.02
CA ASN A 72 -11.60 4.96 26.71
C ASN A 72 -12.64 3.89 27.07
N TYR A 73 -12.65 2.73 26.42
CA TYR A 73 -13.70 1.71 26.57
C TYR A 73 -13.21 0.38 27.16
N THR A 74 -12.07 0.38 27.86
CA THR A 74 -11.48 -0.82 28.50
C THR A 74 -12.31 -1.36 29.67
N HIS A 75 -13.20 -0.55 30.24
CA HIS A 75 -14.18 -0.95 31.25
C HIS A 75 -15.60 -0.55 30.80
N PRO A 76 -16.31 -1.40 30.05
CA PRO A 76 -17.62 -1.05 29.51
C PRO A 76 -18.66 -0.99 30.63
N THR A 77 -19.23 0.20 30.86
CA THR A 77 -20.51 0.37 31.58
C THR A 77 -21.66 0.27 30.59
N ALA A 78 -22.85 -0.17 31.01
CA ALA A 78 -24.00 -0.45 30.12
C ALA A 78 -24.36 0.68 29.12
N GLN A 79 -24.12 1.95 29.48
CA GLN A 79 -24.33 3.10 28.58
C GLN A 79 -23.25 3.25 27.48
N THR A 80 -22.02 2.82 27.75
CA THR A 80 -20.87 2.97 26.84
C THR A 80 -20.85 1.92 25.72
N GLU A 81 -21.60 0.83 25.87
CA GLU A 81 -21.62 -0.28 24.93
C GLU A 81 -22.31 0.06 23.61
N VAL A 82 -23.39 0.85 23.70
CA VAL A 82 -24.14 1.31 22.53
C VAL A 82 -23.27 2.27 21.71
N ALA A 83 -22.47 3.11 22.37
CA ALA A 83 -21.50 3.98 21.71
C ALA A 83 -20.38 3.16 21.06
N ALA A 84 -19.77 2.22 21.79
CA ALA A 84 -18.69 1.37 21.28
C ALA A 84 -19.09 0.60 20.01
N ARG A 85 -20.30 0.04 19.95
CA ARG A 85 -20.81 -0.66 18.75
C ARG A 85 -20.98 0.26 17.54
N LYS A 86 -21.41 1.51 17.74
CA LYS A 86 -21.52 2.50 16.64
C LYS A 86 -20.14 2.83 16.06
N TYR A 87 -19.14 3.00 16.92
CA TYR A 87 -17.76 3.24 16.50
C TYR A 87 -17.17 2.03 15.76
N GLN A 88 -17.45 0.82 16.24
CA GLN A 88 -17.00 -0.41 15.60
C GLN A 88 -17.48 -0.51 14.14
N LEU A 89 -18.74 -0.18 13.89
CA LEU A 89 -19.30 -0.15 12.54
C LEU A 89 -18.63 0.93 11.66
N ALA A 90 -18.47 2.14 12.20
CA ALA A 90 -17.84 3.24 11.46
C ALA A 90 -16.40 2.89 11.06
N LEU A 91 -15.65 2.27 11.98
CA LEU A 91 -14.30 1.78 11.71
C LEU A 91 -14.28 0.70 10.63
N GLN A 92 -15.21 -0.24 10.65
CA GLN A 92 -15.31 -1.29 9.64
C GLN A 92 -15.56 -0.72 8.24
N ILE A 93 -16.41 0.30 8.12
CA ILE A 93 -16.67 0.95 6.83
C ILE A 93 -15.42 1.70 6.33
N ILE A 94 -14.75 2.46 7.20
CA ILE A 94 -13.52 3.20 6.85
C ILE A 94 -12.41 2.23 6.41
N GLU A 95 -12.31 1.08 7.06
CA GLU A 95 -11.34 0.04 6.73
C GLU A 95 -11.58 -0.60 5.37
N VAL A 96 -12.83 -0.94 5.05
CA VAL A 96 -13.22 -1.43 3.72
C VAL A 96 -12.85 -0.37 2.66
N ILE A 97 -13.17 0.90 2.92
CA ILE A 97 -12.81 2.03 2.04
C ILE A 97 -11.29 2.10 1.82
N ALA A 98 -10.50 2.03 2.88
CA ALA A 98 -9.04 2.07 2.81
C ALA A 98 -8.45 0.89 2.01
N LEU A 99 -8.96 -0.34 2.24
CA LEU A 99 -8.56 -1.55 1.52
C LEU A 99 -8.87 -1.43 0.02
N GLY A 100 -10.08 -0.99 -0.32
CA GLY A 100 -10.49 -0.77 -1.71
C GLY A 100 -9.62 0.27 -2.41
N LEU A 101 -9.42 1.43 -1.80
CA LEU A 101 -8.58 2.50 -2.36
C LEU A 101 -7.14 2.03 -2.58
N THR A 102 -6.59 1.24 -1.65
CA THR A 102 -5.24 0.66 -1.77
C THR A 102 -5.14 -0.31 -2.95
N LYS A 103 -6.09 -1.24 -3.07
CA LYS A 103 -6.15 -2.20 -4.19
C LYS A 103 -6.36 -1.47 -5.53
N LEU A 104 -7.22 -0.45 -5.55
CA LEU A 104 -7.45 0.38 -6.74
C LEU A 104 -6.18 1.10 -7.16
N SER A 105 -5.45 1.73 -6.24
CA SER A 105 -4.15 2.35 -6.54
C SER A 105 -3.13 1.34 -7.08
N PHE A 106 -3.08 0.13 -6.50
CA PHE A 106 -2.22 -0.91 -7.02
C PHE A 106 -2.56 -1.30 -8.46
N PHE A 107 -3.84 -1.56 -8.77
CA PHE A 107 -4.24 -1.96 -10.12
C PHE A 107 -4.13 -0.83 -11.14
N THR A 108 -4.38 0.43 -10.76
CA THR A 108 -4.15 1.58 -11.64
C THR A 108 -2.67 1.75 -11.96
N LEU A 109 -1.79 1.52 -10.99
CA LEU A 109 -0.35 1.51 -11.22
C LEU A 109 0.06 0.36 -12.15
N TRP A 110 -0.44 -0.86 -11.91
CA TRP A 110 -0.13 -2.03 -12.73
C TRP A 110 -0.58 -1.87 -14.18
N LYS A 111 -1.78 -1.32 -14.38
CA LYS A 111 -2.31 -0.96 -15.70
C LYS A 111 -1.37 -0.02 -16.47
N ARG A 112 -0.70 0.91 -15.77
CA ARG A 112 0.28 1.84 -16.37
C ARG A 112 1.65 1.20 -16.57
N VAL A 113 2.05 0.24 -15.73
CA VAL A 113 3.35 -0.45 -15.84
C VAL A 113 3.39 -1.33 -17.07
N PHE A 114 2.35 -2.10 -17.30
CA PHE A 114 2.32 -3.07 -18.38
C PHE A 114 1.53 -2.53 -19.57
N SER A 115 2.25 -2.07 -20.59
CA SER A 115 1.66 -1.61 -21.86
C SER A 115 1.29 -2.76 -22.81
N THR A 116 1.03 -3.95 -22.28
CA THR A 116 0.62 -5.13 -23.07
C THR A 116 -0.90 -5.27 -23.05
N HIS A 117 -1.51 -5.38 -24.22
CA HIS A 117 -2.97 -5.49 -24.40
C HIS A 117 -3.70 -6.51 -23.50
N PRO A 118 -3.19 -7.73 -23.24
CA PRO A 118 -3.88 -8.65 -22.32
C PRO A 118 -3.85 -8.17 -20.87
N VAL A 119 -2.74 -7.56 -20.43
CA VAL A 119 -2.59 -7.09 -19.05
C VAL A 119 -3.49 -5.89 -18.78
N HIS A 120 -3.70 -5.01 -19.76
CA HIS A 120 -4.62 -3.87 -19.62
C HIS A 120 -6.08 -4.31 -19.45
N ARG A 121 -6.50 -5.36 -20.19
CA ARG A 121 -7.84 -5.97 -20.04
C ARG A 121 -7.99 -6.60 -18.66
N LEU A 122 -6.99 -7.37 -18.22
CA LEU A 122 -6.99 -7.98 -16.88
C LEU A 122 -7.05 -6.93 -15.78
N CYS A 123 -6.23 -5.87 -15.83
CA CYS A 123 -6.24 -4.81 -14.82
C CYS A 123 -7.58 -4.07 -14.79
N THR A 124 -8.19 -3.82 -15.96
CA THR A 124 -9.51 -3.17 -16.01
C THR A 124 -10.61 -4.06 -15.43
N PHE A 125 -10.56 -5.36 -15.70
CA PHE A 125 -11.46 -6.34 -15.07
C PHE A 125 -11.27 -6.40 -13.55
N LEU A 126 -10.02 -6.44 -13.08
CA LEU A 126 -9.70 -6.48 -11.65
C LEU A 126 -10.12 -5.18 -10.93
N ILE A 127 -9.97 -4.02 -11.57
CA ILE A 127 -10.50 -2.75 -11.04
C ILE A 127 -12.02 -2.85 -10.87
N GLY A 128 -12.75 -3.33 -11.89
CA GLY A 128 -14.20 -3.53 -11.79
C GLY A 128 -14.60 -4.56 -10.73
N ALA A 129 -13.84 -5.63 -10.57
CA ALA A 129 -14.07 -6.63 -9.54
C ALA A 129 -13.84 -6.08 -8.13
N VAL A 130 -12.81 -5.26 -7.93
CA VAL A 130 -12.54 -4.59 -6.64
C VAL A 130 -13.60 -3.55 -6.32
N THR A 131 -14.03 -2.72 -7.29
CA THR A 131 -15.11 -1.76 -7.04
C THR A 131 -16.43 -2.47 -6.72
N LEU A 132 -16.72 -3.57 -7.41
CA LEU A 132 -17.90 -4.38 -7.11
C LEU A 132 -17.82 -5.01 -5.72
N TRP A 133 -16.66 -5.56 -5.34
CA TRP A 133 -16.39 -6.10 -4.01
C TRP A 133 -16.60 -5.03 -2.93
N MET A 134 -16.10 -3.82 -3.15
CA MET A 134 -16.31 -2.68 -2.25
C MET A 134 -17.79 -2.38 -2.03
N VAL A 135 -18.56 -2.28 -3.12
CA VAL A 135 -20.00 -2.03 -3.04
C VAL A 135 -20.71 -3.18 -2.33
N ALA A 136 -20.36 -4.43 -2.62
CA ALA A 136 -20.94 -5.60 -1.97
C ALA A 136 -20.69 -5.61 -0.46
N PHE A 137 -19.47 -5.28 0.00
CA PHE A 137 -19.15 -5.22 1.41
C PHE A 137 -19.85 -4.07 2.14
N ILE A 138 -19.95 -2.90 1.49
CA ILE A 138 -20.71 -1.77 2.05
C ILE A 138 -22.19 -2.16 2.20
N LEU A 139 -22.79 -2.75 1.17
CA LEU A 139 -24.17 -3.24 1.23
C LEU A 139 -24.35 -4.32 2.31
N ALA A 140 -23.44 -5.29 2.39
CA ALA A 140 -23.46 -6.33 3.43
C ALA A 140 -23.36 -5.75 4.84
N THR A 141 -22.59 -4.66 5.02
CA THR A 141 -22.46 -3.96 6.30
C THR A 141 -23.75 -3.22 6.67
N ILE A 142 -24.40 -2.60 5.69
CA ILE A 142 -25.71 -1.94 5.87
C ILE A 142 -26.78 -2.99 6.24
N LEU A 143 -26.80 -4.13 5.56
CA LEU A 143 -27.73 -5.23 5.87
C LEU A 143 -27.43 -5.88 7.23
N HIS A 144 -26.16 -5.95 7.65
CA HIS A 144 -25.82 -6.40 8.99
C HIS A 144 -26.38 -5.46 10.06
N VAL A 145 -26.33 -4.15 9.86
CA VAL A 145 -26.91 -3.17 10.80
C VAL A 145 -28.41 -3.38 10.99
N THR A 146 -29.15 -3.64 9.91
CA THR A 146 -30.59 -3.87 10.01
C THR A 146 -30.89 -5.19 10.72
N ALA A 147 -30.15 -6.26 10.40
CA ALA A 147 -30.25 -7.54 11.08
C ALA A 147 -29.92 -7.43 12.58
N ILE A 148 -28.81 -6.80 12.95
CA ILE A 148 -28.39 -6.59 14.35
C ILE A 148 -29.42 -5.74 15.11
N SER A 149 -29.99 -4.72 14.47
CA SER A 149 -31.04 -3.90 15.08
C SER A 149 -32.29 -4.73 15.41
N ILE A 150 -32.69 -5.61 14.48
CA ILE A 150 -33.82 -6.53 14.66
C ILE A 150 -33.49 -7.55 15.75
N THR A 151 -32.33 -8.20 15.71
CA THR A 151 -31.90 -9.17 16.72
C THR A 151 -31.76 -8.53 18.10
N ARG A 152 -31.27 -7.30 18.23
CA ARG A 152 -31.19 -6.59 19.52
C ARG A 152 -32.58 -6.26 20.05
N THR A 153 -33.52 -5.89 19.18
CA THR A 153 -34.92 -5.65 19.57
C THR A 153 -35.55 -6.95 20.06
N TYR A 154 -35.36 -8.05 19.33
CA TYR A 154 -35.81 -9.38 19.71
C TYR A 154 -35.16 -9.88 21.01
N PHE A 155 -33.85 -9.72 21.14
CA PHE A 155 -33.06 -10.13 22.30
C PHE A 155 -33.36 -9.29 23.53
N THR A 156 -33.59 -7.97 23.42
CA THR A 156 -34.02 -7.14 24.58
C THR A 156 -35.37 -7.61 25.12
N ILE A 157 -36.26 -8.05 24.23
CA ILE A 157 -37.57 -8.63 24.59
C ILE A 157 -37.37 -10.00 25.27
N VAL A 158 -36.46 -10.84 24.78
CA VAL A 158 -36.19 -12.19 25.31
C VAL A 158 -35.29 -12.18 26.56
N VAL A 159 -34.35 -11.24 26.69
CA VAL A 159 -33.41 -11.12 27.82
C VAL A 159 -33.98 -10.32 28.99
N SER A 160 -34.99 -9.48 28.75
CA SER A 160 -35.93 -9.12 29.84
C SER A 160 -36.55 -10.36 30.51
N TYR A 161 -36.41 -11.55 29.90
CA TYR A 161 -36.95 -12.81 30.38
C TYR A 161 -35.92 -13.79 30.99
N ASN A 162 -34.61 -13.64 30.77
CA ASN A 162 -33.61 -14.54 31.35
C ASN A 162 -32.25 -13.84 31.49
N SER A 163 -31.88 -13.52 32.72
CA SER A 163 -30.56 -13.01 33.08
C SER A 163 -29.54 -14.15 33.01
N ASN A 164 -28.44 -13.93 32.28
CA ASN A 164 -27.09 -14.53 32.41
C ASN A 164 -26.24 -14.04 31.20
N GLU A 165 -25.85 -12.75 31.24
CA GLU A 165 -25.17 -12.04 30.16
C GLU A 165 -23.71 -11.73 30.53
N GLU A 166 -22.72 -12.48 30.02
CA GLU A 166 -21.34 -11.94 29.96
C GLU A 166 -20.43 -12.67 28.97
N GLU A 167 -20.59 -13.98 28.80
CA GLU A 167 -19.63 -14.83 28.08
C GLU A 167 -19.64 -14.65 26.54
N ASP A 168 -20.79 -14.37 25.92
CA ASP A 168 -20.90 -14.19 24.46
C ASP A 168 -20.26 -12.90 23.93
N ARG A 169 -20.09 -11.89 24.79
CA ARG A 169 -19.63 -10.57 24.37
C ARG A 169 -18.12 -10.49 24.19
N LEU A 170 -17.38 -11.28 24.95
CA LEU A 170 -15.92 -11.33 24.90
C LEU A 170 -15.43 -12.06 23.65
N SER A 171 -16.11 -13.14 23.29
CA SER A 171 -15.85 -13.96 22.09
C SER A 171 -15.98 -13.17 20.79
N PHE A 172 -17.01 -12.33 20.68
CA PHE A 172 -17.24 -11.49 19.50
C PHE A 172 -16.16 -10.42 19.30
N MET A 173 -15.68 -9.80 20.39
CA MET A 173 -14.61 -8.80 20.31
C MET A 173 -13.26 -9.40 19.90
N HIS A 174 -13.02 -10.67 20.26
CA HIS A 174 -11.80 -11.38 19.91
C HIS A 174 -11.70 -11.64 18.39
N GLU A 175 -12.73 -12.22 17.80
CA GLU A 175 -12.81 -12.47 16.34
C GLU A 175 -12.68 -11.16 15.54
N PHE A 176 -13.34 -10.10 16.02
CA PHE A 176 -13.23 -8.78 15.41
C PHE A 176 -11.81 -8.22 15.45
N THR A 177 -11.11 -8.36 16.58
CA THR A 177 -9.74 -7.85 16.74
C THR A 177 -8.76 -8.57 15.81
N LEU A 178 -8.93 -9.88 15.61
CA LEU A 178 -8.13 -10.66 14.66
C LEU A 178 -8.38 -10.22 13.21
N LEU A 179 -9.64 -10.00 12.83
CA LEU A 179 -10.01 -9.50 11.51
C LEU A 179 -9.46 -8.08 11.26
N ALA A 180 -9.59 -7.19 12.24
CA ALA A 180 -9.01 -5.84 12.20
C ALA A 180 -7.48 -5.88 12.07
N LEU A 181 -6.81 -6.74 12.84
CA LEU A 181 -5.36 -6.88 12.75
C LEU A 181 -4.91 -7.43 11.39
N TRP A 182 -5.63 -8.43 10.87
CA TRP A 182 -5.37 -8.98 9.53
C TRP A 182 -5.54 -7.92 8.44
N ALA A 183 -6.63 -7.15 8.49
CA ALA A 183 -6.91 -6.11 7.53
C ALA A 183 -5.90 -4.95 7.62
N VAL A 184 -5.46 -4.56 8.82
CA VAL A 184 -4.34 -3.62 9.01
C VAL A 184 -3.07 -4.17 8.33
N ILE A 185 -2.71 -5.43 8.54
CA ILE A 185 -1.55 -6.04 7.88
C ILE A 185 -1.72 -5.98 6.35
N GLU A 186 -2.89 -6.37 5.83
CA GLU A 186 -3.18 -6.38 4.40
C GLU A 186 -3.05 -4.98 3.77
N VAL A 187 -3.61 -3.94 4.40
CA VAL A 187 -3.47 -2.54 3.93
C VAL A 187 -2.00 -2.12 3.90
N ASN A 188 -1.27 -2.35 5.00
CA ASN A 188 0.13 -1.93 5.11
C ASN A 188 1.04 -2.65 4.11
N VAL A 189 0.86 -3.96 3.94
CA VAL A 189 1.58 -4.76 2.95
C VAL A 189 1.23 -4.31 1.54
N GLY A 190 -0.05 -4.00 1.27
CA GLY A 190 -0.50 -3.44 -0.01
C GLY A 190 0.18 -2.10 -0.33
N ILE A 191 0.20 -1.16 0.63
CA ILE A 191 0.89 0.13 0.50
C ILE A 191 2.38 -0.09 0.23
N LEU A 192 3.05 -0.95 1.00
CA LEU A 192 4.47 -1.24 0.81
C LEU A 192 4.76 -1.81 -0.57
N ALA A 193 3.98 -2.80 -1.03
CA ALA A 193 4.12 -3.39 -2.35
C ALA A 193 3.96 -2.32 -3.45
N THR A 194 2.96 -1.44 -3.34
CA THR A 194 2.78 -0.33 -4.29
C THR A 194 3.96 0.64 -4.27
N CYS A 195 4.56 0.91 -3.12
CA CYS A 195 5.66 1.86 -2.99
C CYS A 195 6.96 1.27 -3.54
N VAL A 196 7.26 0.01 -3.26
CA VAL A 196 8.43 -0.70 -3.80
C VAL A 196 8.43 -0.70 -5.32
N THR A 197 7.27 -0.95 -5.95
CA THR A 197 7.17 -0.93 -7.43
C THR A 197 7.45 0.45 -8.02
N VAL A 198 7.02 1.54 -7.38
CA VAL A 198 7.32 2.91 -7.84
C VAL A 198 8.80 3.23 -7.67
N VAL A 199 9.36 2.98 -6.49
CA VAL A 199 10.76 3.29 -6.18
C VAL A 199 11.70 2.56 -7.13
N THR A 200 11.45 1.27 -7.36
CA THR A 200 12.25 0.45 -8.30
C THR A 200 12.25 1.04 -9.71
N ARG A 201 11.12 1.61 -10.16
CA ARG A 201 11.04 2.28 -11.47
C ARG A 201 11.76 3.62 -11.49
N GLY A 202 11.53 4.46 -10.48
CA GLY A 202 12.21 5.76 -10.37
C GLY A 202 13.73 5.60 -10.36
N VAL A 203 14.24 4.62 -9.60
CA VAL A 203 15.67 4.27 -9.60
C VAL A 203 16.12 3.82 -10.99
N ARG A 204 15.40 2.90 -11.64
CA ARG A 204 15.75 2.41 -12.99
C ARG A 204 15.80 3.53 -14.03
N GLU A 205 14.87 4.48 -13.99
CA GLU A 205 14.83 5.62 -14.92
C GLU A 205 16.00 6.58 -14.68
N VAL A 206 16.33 6.88 -13.42
CA VAL A 206 17.49 7.69 -13.05
C VAL A 206 18.80 7.02 -13.51
N TYR A 207 18.95 5.71 -13.27
CA TYR A 207 20.11 4.94 -13.75
C TYR A 207 20.19 4.93 -15.29
N ALA A 208 19.07 4.76 -15.99
CA ALA A 208 19.03 4.81 -17.45
C ALA A 208 19.43 6.20 -18.00
N ALA A 209 18.97 7.27 -17.36
CA ALA A 209 19.34 8.64 -17.72
C ALA A 209 20.85 8.89 -17.54
N HIS A 210 21.43 8.45 -16.42
CA HIS A 210 22.87 8.54 -16.19
C HIS A 210 23.67 7.71 -17.20
N ALA A 211 23.25 6.47 -17.49
CA ALA A 211 23.90 5.62 -18.47
C ALA A 211 23.84 6.21 -19.90
N GLY A 212 22.73 6.85 -20.26
CA GLY A 212 22.57 7.55 -21.53
C GLY A 212 23.50 8.75 -21.67
N LYS A 213 23.61 9.57 -20.61
CA LYS A 213 24.53 10.72 -20.57
C LYS A 213 26.00 10.32 -20.65
N CYS A 214 26.38 9.21 -20.02
CA CYS A 214 27.72 8.67 -20.14
C CYS A 214 28.01 8.22 -21.59
N ARG A 215 27.07 7.49 -22.21
CA ARG A 215 27.19 7.05 -23.61
C ARG A 215 27.30 8.22 -24.61
N SER A 216 26.58 9.32 -24.40
CA SER A 216 26.69 10.50 -25.26
C SER A 216 28.03 11.21 -25.10
N LEU A 217 28.55 11.32 -23.87
CA LEU A 217 29.89 11.85 -23.62
C LEU A 217 30.97 11.01 -24.29
N THR A 218 30.90 9.67 -24.20
CA THR A 218 31.87 8.78 -24.88
C THR A 218 31.79 8.92 -26.40
N ARG A 219 30.57 9.02 -26.98
CA ARG A 219 30.40 9.25 -28.42
C ARG A 219 30.97 10.59 -28.86
N ASN A 220 30.73 11.65 -28.09
CA ASN A 220 31.25 12.99 -28.38
C ASN A 220 32.78 13.02 -28.28
N ALA A 221 33.37 12.38 -27.26
CA ALA A 221 34.82 12.26 -27.12
C ALA A 221 35.46 11.46 -28.28
N ALA A 222 34.82 10.35 -28.69
CA ALA A 222 35.28 9.56 -29.83
C ALA A 222 35.17 10.33 -31.16
N GLN A 223 34.12 11.14 -31.36
CA GLN A 223 34.01 12.03 -32.52
C GLN A 223 35.03 13.17 -32.49
N ALA A 224 35.32 13.75 -31.32
CA ALA A 224 36.34 14.77 -31.17
C ALA A 224 37.74 14.23 -31.51
N MET A 225 38.09 13.02 -31.05
CA MET A 225 39.36 12.38 -31.40
C MET A 225 39.50 12.12 -32.91
N ARG A 226 38.43 11.74 -33.61
CA ARG A 226 38.48 11.59 -35.08
C ARG A 226 38.73 12.89 -35.83
N ARG A 227 38.26 14.03 -35.31
CA ARG A 227 38.52 15.34 -35.92
C ARG A 227 39.96 15.83 -35.73
N HIS A 228 40.66 15.32 -34.71
CA HIS A 228 42.06 15.65 -34.43
C HIS A 228 43.05 14.61 -34.94
N GLN A 229 42.61 13.62 -35.73
CA GLN A 229 43.56 12.77 -36.44
C GLN A 229 44.25 13.61 -37.52
N PRO A 230 45.57 13.88 -37.41
CA PRO A 230 46.29 14.63 -38.43
C PRO A 230 46.23 13.86 -39.75
N ASN A 231 45.94 14.57 -40.83
CA ASN A 231 45.90 14.02 -42.17
C ASN A 231 47.33 13.60 -42.55
N TYR A 232 47.61 12.29 -42.56
CA TYR A 232 48.93 11.74 -42.87
C TYR A 232 49.40 12.09 -44.30
N ASN A 233 48.47 12.52 -45.16
CA ASN A 233 48.76 12.96 -46.52
C ASN A 233 49.48 14.32 -46.60
N ASP A 234 49.61 15.06 -45.48
CA ASP A 234 50.39 16.30 -45.41
C ASP A 234 51.82 16.07 -44.89
N ALA A 235 52.26 14.80 -44.75
CA ALA A 235 53.64 14.48 -44.43
C ALA A 235 54.54 14.83 -45.64
N PRO A 236 55.58 15.66 -45.47
CA PRO A 236 56.53 15.92 -46.55
C PRO A 236 57.15 14.59 -47.00
N GLU A 237 57.16 14.33 -48.30
CA GLU A 237 57.91 13.25 -48.91
C GLU A 237 59.38 13.37 -48.48
N ILE A 238 59.77 12.63 -47.45
CA ILE A 238 61.18 12.40 -47.14
C ILE A 238 61.67 11.45 -48.21
N SER A 239 62.23 12.02 -49.28
CA SER A 239 62.93 11.28 -50.32
C SER A 239 64.12 10.57 -49.67
N TRP A 240 64.00 9.26 -49.49
CA TRP A 240 65.11 8.42 -49.08
C TRP A 240 66.11 8.39 -50.24
N PHE A 241 67.12 9.25 -50.17
CA PHE A 241 68.34 9.12 -50.95
C PHE A 241 68.99 7.78 -50.57
N VAL A 242 68.78 6.76 -51.41
CA VAL A 242 69.51 5.51 -51.35
C VAL A 242 70.94 5.81 -51.79
N VAL A 243 71.81 6.02 -50.81
CA VAL A 243 73.27 6.06 -51.03
C VAL A 243 73.72 4.64 -51.31
N SER A 244 73.93 4.34 -52.60
CA SER A 244 74.61 3.15 -53.08
C SER A 244 76.07 3.20 -52.64
N VAL A 245 76.46 2.36 -51.68
CA VAL A 245 77.86 2.17 -51.29
C VAL A 245 78.41 0.98 -52.06
N GLY A 246 79.43 1.30 -52.89
CA GLY A 246 80.61 0.52 -53.28
C GLY A 246 80.54 -1.00 -53.35
#